data_AF-A7H705-F1
#
_entry.id   AF-A7H705-F1
#
_cell.length_a   1.000
_cell.length_b   1.000
_cell.length_c   1.000
_cell.angle_alpha   90.00
_cell.angle_beta   90.00
_cell.angle_gamma   90.00
#
_symmetry.space_group_name_H-M   'P 1'
#
loop_
_entity.id
_entity.type
_entity.pdbx_description
1 polymer ?
#
loop_
_entity_poly.entity_id
_entity_poly.type
_entity_poly.pdbx_seq_one_letter_code
_entity_poly.pdbx_strand_id
1 'polypeptide(L)'
;MPAPTNPKKRALMPSTRLRKTLRAAGHHLSPVVQVGKEGVTEAVLRQLDEALSAHELVKVKIGTETPEDRFEAADRLGADSGAQVAQILGRTILVYRRHPEKPRYEAPTARPALKELESPAPRTRGKARRSPARGAKGPARGAKPGRGAKGAARGAKPARGAARTRSR
;
A
#
# COMPACT_ATOMS: atom_id res chain seq x y z
N MET A 1 -13.74 -33.42 8.03
CA MET A 1 -13.58 -31.95 7.95
C MET A 1 -14.35 -31.46 6.73
N PRO A 2 -15.42 -30.66 6.86
CA PRO A 2 -16.11 -30.15 5.68
C PRO A 2 -15.21 -29.11 4.98
N ALA A 3 -14.88 -29.37 3.72
CA ALA A 3 -14.13 -28.44 2.87
C ALA A 3 -14.95 -27.16 2.66
N PRO A 4 -14.31 -25.98 2.57
CA PRO A 4 -15.02 -24.74 2.29
C PRO A 4 -15.72 -24.83 0.93
N THR A 5 -17.06 -24.76 0.93
CA THR A 5 -17.95 -24.91 -0.24
C THR A 5 -17.81 -23.79 -1.28
N ASN A 6 -16.93 -22.81 -1.06
CA ASN A 6 -16.71 -21.68 -1.96
C ASN A 6 -15.29 -21.71 -2.53
N PRO A 7 -15.11 -22.01 -3.83
CA PRO A 7 -13.78 -22.09 -4.45
C PRO A 7 -13.01 -20.77 -4.33
N LYS A 8 -13.72 -19.63 -4.26
CA LYS A 8 -13.10 -18.30 -4.12
C LYS A 8 -12.47 -18.04 -2.76
N LYS A 9 -12.81 -18.81 -1.72
CA LYS A 9 -12.32 -18.58 -0.35
C LYS A 9 -11.32 -19.63 0.13
N ARG A 10 -11.13 -20.72 -0.63
CA ARG A 10 -10.31 -21.87 -0.20
C ARG A 10 -8.87 -21.48 0.11
N ALA A 11 -8.24 -20.69 -0.76
CA ALA A 11 -6.86 -20.26 -0.60
C ALA A 11 -6.67 -19.06 0.35
N LEU A 12 -7.75 -18.33 0.73
CA LEU A 12 -7.60 -17.07 1.45
C LEU A 12 -7.45 -17.24 2.96
N MET A 13 -6.54 -16.46 3.53
CA MET A 13 -6.40 -16.36 4.99
C MET A 13 -7.70 -15.89 5.65
N PRO A 14 -7.94 -16.26 6.92
CA PRO A 14 -9.12 -15.84 7.67
C PRO A 14 -9.27 -14.32 7.74
N SER A 15 -10.51 -13.86 7.90
CA SER A 15 -10.80 -12.42 7.98
C SER A 15 -10.33 -11.82 9.30
N THR A 16 -9.05 -11.44 9.36
CA THR A 16 -8.42 -10.81 10.53
C THR A 16 -8.13 -9.33 10.30
N ARG A 17 -7.74 -8.62 11.37
CA ARG A 17 -7.22 -7.25 11.28
C ARG A 17 -5.96 -7.21 10.41
N LEU A 18 -5.08 -8.21 10.56
CA LEU A 18 -3.89 -8.39 9.71
C LEU A 18 -4.25 -8.44 8.23
N ARG A 19 -5.25 -9.24 7.83
CA ARG A 19 -5.70 -9.31 6.44
C ARG A 19 -6.13 -7.94 5.89
N LYS A 20 -6.79 -7.09 6.69
CA LYS A 20 -7.15 -5.72 6.27
C LYS A 20 -5.90 -4.86 6.05
N THR A 21 -4.93 -4.92 6.97
CA THR A 21 -3.65 -4.20 6.86
C THR A 21 -2.86 -4.63 5.62
N LEU A 22 -2.74 -5.94 5.39
CA LEU A 22 -2.05 -6.50 4.23
C LEU A 22 -2.69 -6.06 2.92
N ARG A 23 -4.03 -6.02 2.84
CA ARG A 23 -4.73 -5.52 1.65
C ARG A 23 -4.46 -4.04 1.38
N ALA A 24 -4.43 -3.21 2.43
CA ALA A 24 -4.11 -1.80 2.29
C ALA A 24 -2.67 -1.60 1.80
N ALA A 25 -1.70 -2.28 2.41
CA ALA A 25 -0.31 -2.24 1.99
C ALA A 25 -0.13 -2.76 0.55
N GLY A 26 -0.76 -3.88 0.23
CA GLY A 26 -0.68 -4.52 -1.07
C GLY A 26 -1.24 -3.69 -2.22
N HIS A 27 -2.13 -2.71 -1.96
CA HIS A 27 -2.64 -1.85 -3.02
C HIS A 27 -1.54 -1.04 -3.69
N HIS A 28 -0.59 -0.51 -2.91
CA HIS A 28 0.49 0.35 -3.38
C HIS A 28 1.71 -0.42 -3.92
N LEU A 29 1.78 -1.74 -3.69
CA LEU A 29 2.90 -2.55 -4.16
C LEU A 29 2.80 -2.88 -5.65
N SER A 30 3.93 -2.86 -6.35
CA SER A 30 4.04 -3.39 -7.70
C SER A 30 4.20 -4.92 -7.66
N PRO A 31 3.69 -5.66 -8.67
CA PRO A 31 3.96 -7.09 -8.77
C PRO A 31 5.45 -7.34 -8.99
N VAL A 32 6.05 -8.17 -8.12
CA VAL A 32 7.48 -8.52 -8.18
C VAL A 32 7.68 -9.85 -8.91
N VAL A 33 6.70 -10.74 -8.83
CA VAL A 33 6.74 -12.07 -9.45
C VAL A 33 5.63 -12.16 -10.50
N GLN A 34 5.93 -12.77 -11.65
CA GLN A 34 4.96 -13.01 -12.70
C GLN A 34 4.96 -14.48 -13.13
N VAL A 35 3.77 -15.07 -13.20
CA VAL A 35 3.53 -16.42 -13.71
C VAL A 35 3.36 -16.35 -15.23
N GLY A 36 4.16 -17.13 -15.97
CA GLY A 36 4.15 -17.20 -17.43
C GLY A 36 3.18 -18.26 -17.98
N LYS A 37 3.43 -18.69 -19.23
CA LYS A 37 2.65 -19.73 -19.93
C LYS A 37 2.66 -21.08 -19.22
N GLU A 38 3.79 -21.42 -18.61
CA GLU A 38 4.04 -22.70 -17.96
C GLU A 38 3.35 -22.83 -16.58
N GLY A 39 2.64 -21.79 -16.13
CA GLY A 39 1.97 -21.79 -14.83
C GLY A 39 2.96 -21.69 -13.67
N VAL A 40 2.57 -22.21 -12.50
CA VAL A 40 3.42 -22.24 -11.30
C VAL A 40 4.55 -23.27 -11.49
N THR A 41 5.73 -22.79 -11.89
CA THR A 41 6.95 -23.59 -12.01
C THR A 41 7.86 -23.43 -10.79
N GLU A 42 8.82 -24.33 -10.61
CA GLU A 42 9.80 -24.20 -9.52
C GLU A 42 10.61 -22.91 -9.58
N ALA A 43 10.90 -22.40 -10.79
CA ALA A 43 11.60 -21.14 -10.93
C ALA A 43 10.79 -19.96 -10.34
N VAL A 44 9.47 -19.96 -10.59
CA VAL A 44 8.55 -18.98 -10.01
C VAL A 44 8.46 -19.14 -8.49
N LEU A 45 8.43 -20.38 -7.99
CA LEU A 45 8.40 -20.65 -6.55
C LEU A 45 9.68 -20.17 -5.85
N ARG A 46 10.87 -20.41 -6.44
CA ARG A 46 12.14 -19.90 -5.93
C ARG A 46 12.17 -18.37 -5.89
N GLN A 47 11.76 -17.73 -6.98
CA GLN A 47 11.67 -16.26 -7.04
C GLN A 47 10.67 -15.70 -6.01
N LEU A 48 9.55 -16.40 -5.80
CA LEU A 48 8.57 -16.02 -4.79
C LEU A 48 9.15 -16.16 -3.39
N ASP A 49 9.89 -17.22 -3.09
CA ASP A 49 10.54 -17.41 -1.79
C ASP A 49 11.52 -16.29 -1.47
N GLU A 50 12.41 -15.97 -2.41
CA GLU A 50 13.36 -14.87 -2.28
C GLU A 50 12.65 -13.53 -2.04
N ALA A 51 11.61 -13.24 -2.83
CA ALA A 51 10.82 -12.03 -2.69
C ALA A 51 10.07 -11.98 -1.34
N LEU A 52 9.52 -13.11 -0.87
CA LEU A 52 8.83 -13.21 0.43
C LEU A 52 9.80 -13.03 1.59
N SER A 53 11.03 -13.53 1.48
CA SER A 53 12.08 -13.31 2.47
C SER A 53 12.48 -11.84 2.59
N ALA A 54 12.55 -11.11 1.47
CA ALA A 54 12.95 -9.71 1.46
C ALA A 54 11.82 -8.73 1.85
N HIS A 55 10.58 -9.00 1.42
CA HIS A 55 9.48 -8.04 1.49
C HIS A 55 8.31 -8.45 2.39
N GLU A 56 8.24 -9.73 2.81
CA GLU A 56 7.15 -10.38 3.55
C GLU A 56 5.80 -10.43 2.81
N LEU A 57 5.45 -9.37 2.09
CA LEU A 57 4.24 -9.21 1.31
C LEU A 57 4.62 -9.03 -0.15
N VAL A 58 4.22 -9.99 -0.98
CA VAL A 58 4.54 -10.02 -2.40
C VAL A 58 3.28 -10.05 -3.22
N LYS A 59 3.27 -9.25 -4.28
CA LYS A 59 2.22 -9.25 -5.29
C LYS A 59 2.70 -10.09 -6.48
N VAL A 60 1.92 -11.12 -6.81
CA VAL A 60 2.19 -12.06 -7.90
C VAL A 60 1.19 -11.81 -9.02
N LYS A 61 1.66 -11.56 -10.23
CA LYS A 61 0.81 -11.36 -11.41
C LYS A 61 0.71 -12.65 -12.20
N ILE A 62 -0.50 -13.06 -12.54
CA ILE A 62 -0.77 -14.22 -13.40
C ILE A 62 -0.86 -13.72 -14.85
N GLY A 63 0.09 -14.11 -15.70
CA GLY A 63 0.10 -13.78 -17.12
C GLY A 63 -1.15 -14.29 -17.81
N THR A 64 -1.66 -13.62 -18.85
CA THR A 64 -2.90 -14.03 -19.54
C THR A 64 -2.82 -15.37 -20.27
N GLU A 65 -1.60 -15.84 -20.50
CA GLU A 65 -1.32 -17.02 -21.32
C GLU A 65 -1.25 -18.32 -20.52
N THR A 66 -1.33 -18.26 -19.18
CA THR A 66 -1.40 -19.49 -18.37
C THR A 66 -2.82 -20.07 -18.44
N PRO A 67 -2.94 -21.40 -18.67
CA PRO A 67 -4.21 -22.10 -18.62
C PRO A 67 -4.74 -22.28 -17.19
N GLU A 68 -3.89 -22.11 -16.18
CA GLU A 68 -4.22 -22.31 -14.76
C GLU A 68 -5.17 -21.22 -14.24
N ASP A 69 -6.18 -21.63 -13.48
CA ASP A 69 -7.09 -20.68 -12.85
C ASP A 69 -6.39 -19.94 -11.70
N ARG A 70 -6.80 -18.69 -11.48
CA ARG A 70 -6.21 -17.85 -10.44
C ARG A 70 -6.39 -18.40 -9.03
N PHE A 71 -7.45 -19.15 -8.77
CA PHE A 71 -7.72 -19.74 -7.46
C PHE A 71 -6.86 -20.98 -7.26
N GLU A 72 -6.63 -21.77 -8.31
CA GLU A 72 -5.71 -22.92 -8.28
C GLU A 72 -4.27 -22.46 -8.13
N ALA A 73 -3.83 -21.48 -8.91
CA ALA A 73 -2.51 -20.89 -8.77
C ALA A 73 -2.31 -20.30 -7.36
N ALA A 74 -3.31 -19.65 -6.78
CA ALA A 74 -3.23 -19.14 -5.41
C ALA A 74 -3.10 -20.25 -4.35
N ASP A 75 -3.80 -21.37 -4.55
CA ASP A 75 -3.75 -22.55 -3.69
C ASP A 75 -2.34 -23.17 -3.71
N ARG A 76 -1.80 -23.40 -4.92
CA ARG A 76 -0.44 -23.93 -5.11
C ARG A 76 0.63 -23.01 -4.57
N LEU A 77 0.58 -21.73 -4.91
CA LEU A 77 1.54 -20.75 -4.39
C LEU A 77 1.51 -20.72 -2.86
N GLY A 78 0.34 -20.79 -2.23
CA GLY A 78 0.22 -20.84 -0.78
C GLY A 78 0.77 -22.13 -0.17
N ALA A 79 0.42 -23.28 -0.75
CA ALA A 79 0.85 -24.60 -0.28
C ALA A 79 2.36 -24.82 -0.44
N ASP A 80 2.91 -24.52 -1.62
CA ASP A 80 4.29 -24.82 -1.97
C ASP A 80 5.29 -23.86 -1.30
N SER A 81 4.91 -22.59 -1.07
CA SER A 81 5.78 -21.60 -0.41
C SER A 81 5.56 -21.46 1.10
N GLY A 82 4.59 -22.19 1.66
CA GLY A 82 4.18 -22.06 3.06
C GLY A 82 3.64 -20.67 3.41
N ALA A 83 3.11 -19.95 2.42
CA ALA A 83 2.65 -18.57 2.56
C ALA A 83 1.12 -18.48 2.56
N GLN A 84 0.60 -17.39 3.11
CA GLN A 84 -0.84 -17.14 3.19
C GLN A 84 -1.31 -16.19 2.10
N VAL A 85 -2.41 -16.52 1.42
CA VAL A 85 -3.01 -15.62 0.43
C VAL A 85 -3.91 -14.60 1.13
N ALA A 86 -3.51 -13.33 1.10
CA ALA A 86 -4.26 -12.24 1.71
C ALA A 86 -5.49 -11.85 0.87
N GLN A 87 -5.31 -11.77 -0.45
CA GLN A 87 -6.33 -11.35 -1.40
C GLN A 87 -6.00 -11.81 -2.82
N ILE A 88 -7.04 -12.06 -3.61
CA ILE A 88 -6.96 -12.28 -5.06
C ILE A 88 -7.66 -11.09 -5.73
N LEU A 89 -6.92 -10.30 -6.51
CA LEU A 89 -7.39 -9.13 -7.25
C LEU A 89 -7.28 -9.40 -8.76
N GLY A 90 -8.38 -9.78 -9.41
CA GLY A 90 -8.37 -10.03 -10.86
C GLY A 90 -7.43 -11.17 -11.22
N ARG A 91 -6.32 -10.86 -11.92
CA ARG A 91 -5.21 -11.77 -12.25
C ARG A 91 -3.98 -11.57 -11.36
N THR A 92 -4.13 -10.92 -10.22
CA THR A 92 -3.04 -10.64 -9.29
C THR A 92 -3.36 -11.27 -7.94
N ILE A 93 -2.38 -11.92 -7.34
CA ILE A 93 -2.49 -12.58 -6.04
C ILE A 93 -1.60 -11.83 -5.06
N LEU A 94 -2.12 -11.57 -3.88
CA LEU A 94 -1.37 -10.98 -2.78
C LEU A 94 -1.02 -12.09 -1.77
N VAL A 95 0.27 -12.38 -1.66
CA VAL A 95 0.83 -13.48 -0.85
C VAL A 95 1.63 -12.88 0.30
N TYR A 96 1.46 -13.42 1.50
CA TYR A 96 2.10 -12.97 2.72
C TYR A 96 2.78 -14.12 3.45
N ARG A 97 4.03 -13.90 3.86
CA ARG A 97 4.78 -14.77 4.77
C ARG A 97 5.37 -13.91 5.88
N ARG A 98 5.12 -14.29 7.13
CA ARG A 98 5.66 -13.59 8.30
C ARG A 98 7.18 -13.77 8.35
N HIS A 99 7.93 -12.67 8.51
CA HIS A 99 9.36 -12.77 8.80
C HIS A 99 9.59 -13.23 10.25
N PRO A 100 10.52 -14.18 10.51
CA PRO A 100 10.79 -14.67 11.86
C PRO A 100 11.34 -13.57 12.79
N GLU A 101 12.28 -12.76 12.30
CA GLU A 101 12.98 -11.77 13.12
C GLU A 101 12.35 -10.37 13.16
N LYS A 102 11.70 -9.91 12.08
CA LYS A 102 11.26 -8.52 11.91
C LYS A 102 9.90 -8.42 11.22
N PRO A 103 8.80 -8.79 11.89
CA PRO A 103 7.47 -8.73 11.29
C PRO A 103 7.03 -7.27 11.05
N ARG A 104 6.87 -6.85 9.80
CA ARG A 104 6.45 -5.47 9.46
C ARG A 104 4.94 -5.24 9.54
N TYR A 105 4.15 -6.30 9.32
CA TYR A 105 2.69 -6.18 9.15
C TYR A 105 1.87 -6.66 10.34
N GLU A 106 2.46 -7.46 11.22
CA GLU A 106 1.85 -7.80 12.50
C GLU A 106 2.10 -6.65 13.47
N ALA A 107 1.02 -6.02 13.94
CA ALA A 107 1.13 -5.04 15.00
C ALA A 107 1.79 -5.71 16.22
N PRO A 108 2.73 -5.04 16.91
CA PRO A 108 3.23 -5.55 18.17
C PRO A 108 2.04 -5.61 19.13
N THR A 109 1.50 -6.81 19.35
CA THR A 109 0.48 -7.06 20.37
C THR A 109 1.13 -7.09 21.76
N ALA A 110 1.95 -6.10 22.05
CA ALA A 110 2.41 -5.73 23.37
C ALA A 110 3.05 -4.36 23.20
N ARG A 111 2.65 -3.40 24.03
CA ARG A 111 3.51 -2.23 24.27
C ARG A 111 4.90 -2.79 24.59
N PRO A 112 5.97 -2.45 23.86
CA PRO A 112 7.30 -2.69 24.39
C PRO A 112 7.49 -1.65 25.50
N ALA A 113 7.03 -1.97 26.71
CA ALA A 113 7.71 -1.48 27.89
C ALA A 113 9.13 -2.05 27.82
N LEU A 114 10.13 -1.20 28.05
CA LEU A 114 11.56 -1.49 28.15
C LEU A 114 12.34 -1.52 26.82
N LYS A 115 12.73 -0.34 26.35
CA LYS A 115 14.13 -0.10 25.97
C LYS A 115 14.57 1.27 26.49
N GLU A 116 14.68 1.32 27.81
CA GLU A 116 15.62 2.16 28.55
C GLU A 116 17.03 1.55 28.38
N LEU A 117 18.11 2.35 28.47
CA LEU A 117 19.53 2.04 28.17
C LEU A 117 19.89 2.01 26.66
N GLU A 118 20.73 2.86 26.06
CA GLU A 118 21.74 3.81 26.56
C GLU A 118 21.91 4.96 25.53
N SER A 119 21.95 6.20 26.02
CA SER A 119 22.77 7.25 25.42
C SER A 119 23.22 8.16 26.56
N PRO A 120 24.50 8.09 26.98
CA PRO A 120 24.96 8.86 28.12
C PRO A 120 25.07 10.33 27.74
N ALA A 121 24.57 11.20 28.62
CA ALA A 121 24.89 12.62 28.60
C ALA A 121 26.42 12.81 28.73
N PRO A 122 26.94 13.97 28.31
CA PRO A 122 27.39 14.85 29.38
C PRO A 122 26.98 16.32 29.23
N ARG A 123 26.46 16.79 30.35
CA ARG A 123 26.49 18.13 30.94
C ARG A 123 27.55 19.08 30.37
N THR A 124 27.15 20.30 30.00
CA THR A 124 27.68 21.56 30.57
C THR A 124 26.56 22.61 30.51
N ARG A 125 25.95 22.98 31.65
CA ARG A 125 26.31 24.05 32.59
C ARG A 125 26.10 25.47 32.04
N GLY A 126 24.90 25.99 32.32
CA GLY A 126 24.72 27.38 32.77
C GLY A 126 24.11 28.36 31.77
N LYS A 127 22.86 28.76 32.00
CA LYS A 127 22.57 30.05 32.66
C LYS A 127 21.10 30.11 33.08
N ALA A 128 20.88 30.10 34.39
CA ALA A 128 19.70 30.67 34.99
C ALA A 128 19.76 32.21 34.89
N ARG A 129 18.57 32.84 34.74
CA ARG A 129 18.13 34.17 35.20
C ARG A 129 16.87 34.51 34.36
N ARG A 130 15.67 34.15 34.81
CA ARG A 130 14.79 34.92 35.72
C ARG A 130 14.61 36.38 35.27
N SER A 131 13.37 36.66 34.85
CA SER A 131 12.74 37.91 34.38
C SER A 131 12.91 39.10 35.34
N PRO A 132 12.52 40.36 35.00
CA PRO A 132 11.09 40.74 35.07
C PRO A 132 10.59 41.95 34.23
N ALA A 133 9.25 42.08 34.20
CA ALA A 133 8.45 43.33 34.13
C ALA A 133 8.52 44.12 32.80
N ARG A 134 7.52 44.88 32.32
CA ARG A 134 6.32 45.50 32.90
C ARG A 134 5.54 46.10 31.70
N GLY A 135 4.24 46.33 31.85
CA GLY A 135 3.61 47.49 31.19
C GLY A 135 2.50 47.20 30.18
N ALA A 136 1.27 47.39 30.64
CA ALA A 136 0.02 47.39 29.91
C ALA A 136 -0.10 48.48 28.82
N LYS A 137 -0.94 48.22 27.80
CA LYS A 137 -2.14 49.01 27.43
C LYS A 137 -2.72 48.52 26.09
N GLY A 138 -4.03 48.19 26.05
CA GLY A 138 -4.83 48.20 24.81
C GLY A 138 -5.18 49.65 24.38
N PRO A 139 -6.17 49.91 23.49
CA PRO A 139 -7.14 49.00 22.87
C PRO A 139 -7.37 49.20 21.34
N ALA A 140 -8.20 48.31 20.78
CA ALA A 140 -9.15 48.43 19.66
C ALA A 140 -9.05 49.58 18.62
N ARG A 141 -9.15 49.23 17.33
CA ARG A 141 -10.20 49.67 16.35
C ARG A 141 -9.74 49.49 14.88
N GLY A 142 -10.71 49.21 13.99
CA GLY A 142 -10.60 49.27 12.52
C GLY A 142 -10.92 47.92 11.86
N ALA A 143 -12.17 47.52 11.59
CA ALA A 143 -13.21 48.09 10.73
C ALA A 143 -12.93 48.01 9.20
N LYS A 144 -13.27 46.82 8.64
CA LYS A 144 -13.96 46.54 7.34
C LYS A 144 -13.34 47.09 6.02
N PRO A 145 -14.03 47.00 4.84
CA PRO A 145 -13.95 45.88 3.89
C PRO A 145 -13.76 46.35 2.42
N GLY A 146 -13.63 45.44 1.45
CA GLY A 146 -13.79 45.77 0.01
C GLY A 146 -13.42 44.58 -0.88
N ARG A 147 -14.31 43.89 -1.61
CA ARG A 147 -15.29 44.27 -2.66
C ARG A 147 -14.63 44.49 -4.03
N GLY A 148 -14.98 43.63 -4.99
CA GLY A 148 -14.72 43.81 -6.43
C GLY A 148 -14.66 42.46 -7.16
N ALA A 149 -15.74 41.98 -7.78
CA ALA A 149 -16.18 42.25 -9.16
C ALA A 149 -15.45 41.33 -10.18
N LYS A 150 -16.14 40.32 -10.74
CA LYS A 150 -16.86 40.30 -12.05
C LYS A 150 -15.95 40.13 -13.29
N GLY A 151 -16.35 39.19 -14.16
CA GLY A 151 -15.93 39.05 -15.57
C GLY A 151 -15.62 37.59 -15.91
N ALA A 152 -16.44 36.78 -16.60
CA ALA A 152 -17.06 36.88 -17.92
C ALA A 152 -16.07 36.86 -19.10
N ALA A 153 -15.99 35.70 -19.80
CA ALA A 153 -15.72 35.53 -21.24
C ALA A 153 -15.90 34.02 -21.52
N ARG A 154 -16.88 33.48 -22.26
CA ARG A 154 -17.34 33.70 -23.66
C ARG A 154 -16.24 33.61 -24.72
N GLY A 155 -16.46 32.65 -25.63
CA GLY A 155 -15.87 32.59 -26.97
C GLY A 155 -14.90 31.43 -27.14
N ALA A 156 -14.84 30.70 -28.25
CA ALA A 156 -15.67 30.61 -29.45
C ALA A 156 -15.14 29.40 -30.25
N LYS A 157 -16.01 28.73 -31.00
CA LYS A 157 -15.61 27.88 -32.15
C LYS A 157 -14.97 28.75 -33.24
N PRO A 158 -14.11 28.18 -34.09
CA PRO A 158 -14.52 27.82 -35.46
C PRO A 158 -13.96 26.42 -35.85
N ALA A 159 -14.67 25.53 -36.53
CA ALA A 159 -15.16 25.53 -37.91
C ALA A 159 -14.07 25.39 -39.00
N ARG A 160 -14.28 24.37 -39.84
CA ARG A 160 -13.84 24.15 -41.24
C ARG A 160 -12.67 23.20 -41.48
N GLY A 161 -12.94 22.22 -42.34
CA GLY A 161 -11.98 21.32 -42.97
C GLY A 161 -12.67 20.26 -43.80
N ALA A 162 -13.35 20.68 -44.88
CA ALA A 162 -13.92 19.80 -45.89
C ALA A 162 -12.90 19.56 -47.01
N ALA A 163 -12.69 18.29 -47.37
CA ALA A 163 -12.23 17.80 -48.69
C ALA A 163 -12.51 16.28 -48.69
N ARG A 164 -13.55 15.73 -49.33
CA ARG A 164 -13.76 15.57 -50.78
C ARG A 164 -12.46 15.24 -51.52
N THR A 165 -12.25 13.95 -51.82
CA THR A 165 -11.98 13.44 -53.17
C THR A 165 -12.39 11.97 -53.26
N ARG A 166 -13.21 11.68 -54.28
CA ARG A 166 -13.48 10.35 -54.83
C ARG A 166 -12.31 9.90 -55.72
N SER A 167 -12.39 8.66 -56.21
CA SER A 167 -11.63 8.00 -57.29
C SER A 167 -10.72 6.91 -56.70
N ARG A 168 -10.73 5.65 -57.14
CA ARG A 168 -11.23 5.04 -58.38
C ARG A 168 -11.52 3.56 -58.10
#